data_AF-A0A380GNU7-F1
#
_entry.id   AF-A0A380GNU7-F1
#
_cell.length_a   1.000
_cell.length_b   1.000
_cell.length_c   1.000
_cell.angle_alpha   90.00
_cell.angle_beta   90.00
_cell.angle_gamma   90.00
#
_symmetry.space_group_name_H-M   'P 1'
#
loop_
_entity.id
_entity.type
_entity.pdbx_description
1 polymer ?
#
loop_
_entity_poly.entity_id
_entity_poly.type
_entity_poly.pdbx_seq_one_letter_code
_entity_poly.pdbx_strand_id
1 'polypeptide(L)' 'MCFDYSLLNGKIVEKYGNRYAFAYDLGISERSLSLKLNNKVGWKQLEMEKTCKLLSIPIKDLPVYFFNRKVQYN' A
#
# COMPACT_ATOMS: atom_id res chain seq x y z
N MET A 1 -8.63 -12.88 5.22
CA MET A 1 -8.55 -12.53 3.78
C MET A 1 -7.21 -11.86 3.54
N CYS A 2 -6.43 -12.31 2.56
CA CYS A 2 -5.07 -11.80 2.32
C CYS A 2 -5.04 -11.07 0.97
N PHE A 3 -4.63 -9.81 0.98
CA PHE A 3 -4.46 -8.99 -0.21
C PHE A 3 -3.02 -9.04 -0.70
N ASP A 4 -2.83 -8.95 -2.01
CA ASP A 4 -1.52 -8.87 -2.62
C ASP A 4 -1.10 -7.41 -2.82
N TYR A 5 -0.22 -6.95 -1.94
CA TYR A 5 0.36 -5.61 -2.00
C TYR A 5 1.70 -5.56 -2.75
N SER A 6 2.06 -6.59 -3.52
CA SER A 6 3.35 -6.63 -4.24
C SER A 6 3.48 -5.46 -5.22
N LEU A 7 2.41 -5.14 -5.97
CA LEU A 7 2.35 -3.99 -6.87
C LEU A 7 2.48 -2.66 -6.12
N LEU A 8 1.77 -2.51 -5.00
CA LEU A 8 1.83 -1.31 -4.18
C LEU A 8 3.23 -1.10 -3.61
N ASN A 9 3.84 -2.18 -3.09
CA ASN A 9 5.18 -2.16 -2.56
C ASN A 9 6.23 -1.83 -3.63
N GLY A 10 6.10 -2.38 -4.83
CA GLY A 10 6.94 -2.03 -5.97
C GLY A 10 6.88 -0.53 -6.25
N LYS A 11 5.66 0.02 -6.38
CA LYS A 11 5.45 1.45 -6.65
C LYS A 11 6.02 2.38 -5.58
N ILE A 12 5.93 1.97 -4.30
CA ILE A 12 6.55 2.69 -3.19
C ILE A 12 8.07 2.77 -3.38
N VAL A 13 8.72 1.64 -3.64
CA VAL A 13 10.17 1.59 -3.83
C VAL A 13 10.60 2.35 -5.09
N GLU A 14 9.86 2.23 -6.19
CA GLU A 14 10.15 2.97 -7.43
C GLU A 14 10.09 4.49 -7.25
N LYS A 15 9.13 5.01 -6.47
CA LYS A 15 8.93 6.46 -6.31
C LYS A 15 9.74 7.06 -5.17
N TYR A 16 9.86 6.35 -4.05
CA TYR A 16 10.46 6.86 -2.82
C TYR A 16 11.86 6.29 -2.53
N GLY A 17 12.29 5.25 -3.25
CA GLY A 17 13.54 4.51 -3.01
C GLY A 17 13.47 3.60 -1.78
N ASN A 18 12.79 4.01 -0.71
CA ASN A 18 12.60 3.21 0.50
C ASN A 18 11.23 3.42 1.15
N ARG A 19 10.83 2.47 2.00
CA ARG A 19 9.53 2.46 2.69
C ARG A 19 9.42 3.50 3.81
N TYR A 20 10.54 3.87 4.43
CA TYR A 20 10.58 4.83 5.53
C TYR A 20 10.16 6.24 5.06
N ALA A 21 10.72 6.71 3.93
CA ALA A 21 10.38 8.00 3.34
C ALA A 21 8.89 8.08 2.97
N PHE A 22 8.34 7.01 2.40
CA PHE A 22 6.91 6.93 2.11
C PHE A 22 6.05 6.95 3.37
N ALA A 23 6.43 6.21 4.43
CA ALA A 23 5.70 6.20 5.69
C ALA A 23 5.64 7.61 6.33
N TYR A 24 6.76 8.34 6.27
CA TYR A 24 6.85 9.72 6.75
C TYR A 24 5.84 10.63 6.04
N ASP A 25 5.83 10.64 4.71
CA ASP A 25 4.89 11.44 3.91
C ASP A 25 3.42 11.02 4.09
N LEU A 26 3.18 9.71 4.20
CA LEU A 26 1.86 9.16 4.50
C LEU A 26 1.38 9.58 5.90
N GLY A 27 2.29 9.89 6.82
CA GLY A 27 2.01 10.33 8.19
C GLY A 27 1.80 9.17 9.16
N ILE A 28 2.47 8.03 8.91
CA ILE A 28 2.41 6.85 9.77
C ILE A 28 3.82 6.35 10.11
N SER A 29 3.94 5.53 11.16
CA SER A 29 5.22 4.89 11.45
C SER A 29 5.58 3.84 10.38
N GLU A 30 6.88 3.62 10.16
CA GLU A 30 7.36 2.55 9.28
C GLU A 30 6.83 1.17 9.73
N ARG A 31 6.74 0.95 11.04
CA ARG A 31 6.13 -0.27 11.61
C ARG A 31 4.67 -0.41 11.18
N SER A 32 3.88 0.66 11.26
CA SER A 32 2.49 0.66 10.82
C SER A 32 2.36 0.35 9.32
N LEU A 33 3.24 0.92 8.49
CA LEU A 33 3.29 0.60 7.06
C LEU A 33 3.61 -0.88 6.82
N SER A 34 4.62 -1.42 7.50
CA SER A 34 5.01 -2.82 7.40
C SER A 34 3.86 -3.76 7.78
N LEU A 35 3.16 -3.48 8.88
CA LEU A 35 2.00 -4.26 9.30
C LEU A 35 0.87 -4.22 8.25
N LYS A 36 0.66 -3.08 7.60
CA LYS A 36 -0.34 -2.94 6.52
C LYS A 36 0.04 -3.76 5.28
N LEU A 37 1.27 -3.60 4.79
CA LEU A 37 1.78 -4.33 3.63
C LEU A 37 1.86 -5.86 3.86
N ASN A 38 1.94 -6.29 5.12
CA ASN A 38 1.93 -7.70 5.51
C ASN A 38 0.55 -8.23 5.93
N ASN A 39 -0.54 -7.51 5.60
CA ASN A 39 -1.92 -7.89 5.92
C ASN A 39 -2.20 -8.10 7.43
N LYS A 40 -1.37 -7.55 8.32
CA LYS A 40 -1.59 -7.61 9.77
C LYS A 40 -2.55 -6.53 10.25
N VAL A 41 -2.59 -5.39 9.55
CA VAL A 41 -3.49 -4.26 9.82
C VAL A 41 -4.12 -3.80 8.51
N GLY A 42 -5.42 -3.52 8.52
CA GLY A 42 -6.11 -3.00 7.34
C GLY A 42 -5.69 -1.56 6.99
N TRP A 43 -5.88 -1.20 5.72
CA TRP A 43 -5.80 0.19 5.27
C TRP A 43 -7.12 0.91 5.55
N LYS A 44 -7.03 2.17 6.01
CA LYS A 44 -8.18 3.07 6.12
C LYS A 44 -8.40 3.75 4.76
N GLN A 45 -9.65 4.11 4.44
CA GLN A 45 -9.97 4.76 3.17
C GLN A 45 -9.13 6.02 2.92
N LEU A 46 -9.00 6.90 3.92
CA LEU A 46 -8.17 8.11 3.81
C LEU A 46 -6.68 7.81 3.57
N GLU A 47 -6.17 6.69 4.12
CA GLU A 47 -4.79 6.27 3.86
C GLU A 47 -4.64 5.76 2.43
N MET A 48 -5.63 5.02 1.90
CA MET A 48 -5.63 4.55 0.51
C MET A 48 -5.63 5.74 -0.47
N GLU A 49 -6.53 6.70 -0.26
CA GLU A 49 -6.64 7.91 -1.09
C GLU A 49 -5.34 8.73 -1.04
N LYS A 50 -4.79 8.95 0.16
CA LYS A 50 -3.51 9.67 0.32
C LYS A 50 -2.36 8.91 -0.33
N THR A 51 -2.33 7.59 -0.23
CA THR A 51 -1.33 6.74 -0.89
C THR A 51 -1.41 6.86 -2.40
N CYS A 52 -2.62 6.84 -2.98
CA CYS A 52 -2.80 7.06 -4.42
C CYS A 52 -2.25 8.43 -4.85
N LYS A 53 -2.55 9.49 -4.10
CA LYS A 53 -2.01 10.83 -4.36
C LYS A 53 -0.48 10.86 -4.28
N LEU A 54 0.09 10.32 -3.20
CA LEU A 54 1.53 10.30 -2.97
C LEU A 54 2.28 9.46 -4.00
N LEU A 55 1.68 8.36 -4.49
CA LEU A 55 2.29 7.48 -5.50
C LEU A 55 1.92 7.84 -6.94
N SER A 56 1.16 8.91 -7.15
CA SER A 56 0.62 9.30 -8.47
C SER A 56 -0.15 8.15 -9.15
N ILE A 57 -0.88 7.37 -8.36
CA ILE A 57 -1.77 6.31 -8.85
C ILE A 57 -3.12 6.95 -9.16
N PRO A 58 -3.67 6.79 -10.38
CA PRO A 58 -5.02 7.21 -10.68
C PRO A 58 -6.04 6.53 -9.75
N ILE A 59 -7.01 7.29 -9.23
CA ILE A 59 -8.03 6.76 -8.28
C ILE A 59 -8.78 5.55 -8.86
N LYS A 60 -9.01 5.53 -10.18
CA LYS A 60 -9.63 4.39 -10.88
C LYS A 60 -8.87 3.07 -10.72
N ASP A 61 -7.56 3.13 -10.48
CA ASP A 61 -6.69 1.96 -10.36
C ASP A 61 -6.51 1.54 -8.89
N LEU A 62 -7.06 2.30 -7.92
CA LEU A 62 -7.01 1.97 -6.49
C LEU A 62 -7.38 0.49 -6.21
N PRO A 63 -8.43 -0.10 -6.82
CA PRO A 63 -8.77 -1.49 -6.55
C PRO A 63 -7.68 -2.49 -6.92
N VAL A 64 -6.88 -2.19 -7.96
CA VAL A 64 -5.76 -3.04 -8.39
C VAL A 64 -4.68 -3.11 -7.31
N TYR A 65 -4.46 -2.01 -6.57
CA TYR A 65 -3.42 -1.92 -5.56
C TYR A 65 -3.85 -2.37 -4.16
N PHE A 66 -5.12 -2.18 -3.79
CA PHE A 66 -5.60 -2.43 -2.43
C PHE A 66 -6.56 -3.61 -2.28
N PHE A 67 -7.20 -4.05 -3.36
CA PHE A 67 -8.22 -5.11 -3.32
C PHE A 67 -7.85 -6.34 -4.16
N ASN A 68 -6.63 -6.41 -4.69
CA ASN A 68 -6.12 -7.63 -5.32
C ASN A 68 -5.97 -8.72 -4.27
N ARG A 69 -6.65 -9.85 -4.43
CA ARG A 69 -6.59 -10.95 -3.45
C ARG A 69 -5.47 -11.91 -3.82
N LYS A 70 -4.74 -12.40 -2.82
CA LYS A 70 -3.94 -13.61 -3.01
C LYS A 70 -4.89 -14.78 -3.19
N VAL A 71 -4.99 -15.30 -4.41
CA VAL A 71 -5.58 -16.60 -4.67
C VAL A 71 -4.67 -17.64 -4.03
N GLN A 72 -5.11 -18.25 -2.93
CA GLN A 72 -4.53 -19.51 -2.49
C GLN A 72 -5.09 -20.60 -3.40
N TYR A 73 -4.23 -21.21 -4.20
CA TYR A 73 -4.53 -22.51 -4.78
C TYR A 73 -4.42 -23.52 -3.63
N ASN A 74 -5.52 -24.24 -3.37
CA ASN A 74 -5.53 -25.40 -2.48
C ASN A 74 -4.83 -26.59 -3.15
#